data_AF-A0A2N0Q6G3-F1
#
_entry.id   AF-A0A2N0Q6G3-F1
#
_cell.length_a   1.000
_cell.length_b   1.000
_cell.length_c   1.000
_cell.angle_alpha   90.00
_cell.angle_beta   90.00
_cell.angle_gamma   90.00
#
_symmetry.space_group_name_H-M   'P 1'
#
loop_
_entity.id
_entity.type
_entity.pdbx_description
1 polymer ?
#
loop_
_entity_poly.entity_id
_entity_poly.type
_entity_poly.pdbx_seq_one_letter_code
_entity_poly.pdbx_strand_id
1 'polypeptide(L)'
;DQIIERNKLLMTIYQYLDNILSDSANKQSNYPKPSANFGLFNEHLLSKLKTLTHVHNTFDRRAKEIDNRWQEQYESLKNQMDIKLRLLNKLEGTVNKATVTQKDWREQAKRNQGELEAARNMNEELTDQLSIMREQIDELKTANSRAEEAESKLRESERRARTIESKMKEEERKWTGRMKDSEYREKQSEERLKVEKQGAKEKVESLIDNIKDLETQIQALNRRNNQLQELISIQK
;
A
#
# COMPACT_ATOMS: atom_id res chain seq x y z
N ASP A 1 -79.96 13.00 103.72
CA ASP A 1 -79.68 12.32 102.44
C ASP A 1 -78.66 13.03 101.55
N GLN A 2 -78.83 14.31 101.22
CA GLN A 2 -77.90 15.04 100.33
C GLN A 2 -76.40 15.03 100.75
N ILE A 3 -76.09 15.12 102.05
CA ILE A 3 -74.70 15.06 102.54
C ILE A 3 -74.08 13.67 102.31
N ILE A 4 -74.88 12.61 102.41
CA ILE A 4 -74.43 11.22 102.21
C ILE A 4 -74.11 11.02 100.73
N GLU A 5 -74.98 11.49 99.83
CA GLU A 5 -74.77 11.43 98.38
C GLU A 5 -73.54 12.23 97.95
N ARG A 6 -73.35 13.44 98.49
CA ARG A 6 -72.16 14.26 98.25
C ARG A 6 -70.87 13.55 98.69
N ASN A 7 -70.87 12.98 99.90
CA ASN A 7 -69.71 12.25 100.42
C ASN A 7 -69.42 11.00 99.61
N LYS A 8 -70.45 10.30 99.12
CA LYS A 8 -70.32 9.15 98.22
C LYS A 8 -69.65 9.56 96.91
N LEU A 9 -70.11 10.65 96.28
CA LEU A 9 -69.54 11.17 95.03
C LEU A 9 -68.07 11.59 95.20
N LEU A 10 -67.73 12.28 96.30
CA LEU A 10 -66.36 12.67 96.60
C LEU A 10 -65.44 11.46 96.79
N MET A 11 -65.91 10.43 97.49
CA MET A 11 -65.17 9.18 97.64
C MET A 11 -64.97 8.47 96.30
N THR A 12 -66.00 8.44 95.44
CA THR A 12 -65.91 7.86 94.10
C THR A 12 -64.87 8.60 93.25
N ILE A 13 -64.89 9.95 93.24
CA ILE A 13 -63.88 10.75 92.53
C ILE A 13 -62.48 10.48 93.07
N TYR A 14 -62.31 10.44 94.39
CA TYR A 14 -61.03 10.15 95.03
C TYR A 14 -60.51 8.76 94.62
N GLN A 15 -61.37 7.74 94.61
CA GLN A 15 -61.02 6.38 94.19
C GLN A 15 -60.60 6.32 92.72
N TYR A 16 -61.31 7.01 91.83
CA TYR A 16 -60.90 7.09 90.42
C TYR A 16 -59.55 7.79 90.25
N LEU A 17 -59.31 8.90 90.95
CA LEU A 17 -58.02 9.59 90.93
C LEU A 17 -56.90 8.72 91.50
N ASP A 18 -57.18 7.97 92.56
CA ASP A 18 -56.24 7.03 93.15
C ASP A 18 -55.91 5.89 92.18
N ASN A 19 -56.90 5.33 91.48
CA ASN A 19 -56.68 4.29 90.48
C ASN A 19 -55.85 4.76 89.27
N ILE A 20 -55.99 6.04 88.87
CA ILE A 20 -55.22 6.60 87.76
C ILE A 20 -53.77 6.89 88.15
N LEU A 21 -53.53 7.28 89.41
CA LEU A 21 -52.20 7.70 89.89
C LEU A 21 -51.40 6.58 90.54
N SER A 22 -52.05 5.57 91.09
CA SER A 22 -51.38 4.50 91.82
C SER A 22 -50.93 3.39 90.87
N ASP A 23 -49.66 3.04 90.97
CA ASP A 23 -49.14 1.82 90.38
C ASP A 23 -49.89 0.63 91.02
N SER A 24 -50.38 -0.30 90.22
CA SER A 24 -51.34 -1.35 90.58
C SER A 24 -50.94 -2.31 91.74
N ALA A 25 -49.81 -2.06 92.40
CA ALA A 25 -49.16 -2.94 93.37
C ALA A 25 -49.53 -2.73 94.85
N ASN A 26 -50.14 -1.60 95.27
CA ASN A 26 -50.47 -1.36 96.69
C ASN A 26 -51.96 -1.03 96.90
N LYS A 27 -52.81 -2.07 96.84
CA LYS A 27 -54.26 -1.97 97.11
C LYS A 27 -54.62 -2.16 98.59
N GLN A 28 -53.98 -1.43 99.48
CA GLN A 28 -54.50 -1.24 100.84
C GLN A 28 -54.30 0.22 101.23
N SER A 29 -55.37 1.00 101.20
CA SER A 29 -55.33 2.39 101.63
C SER A 29 -56.50 2.67 102.55
N ASN A 30 -56.15 3.00 103.80
CA ASN A 30 -57.08 3.50 104.80
C ASN A 30 -57.44 4.93 104.41
N TYR A 31 -58.38 5.10 103.48
CA TYR A 31 -58.73 6.39 102.93
C TYR A 31 -59.34 7.31 104.01
N PRO A 32 -58.91 8.58 104.13
CA PRO A 32 -59.57 9.53 105.01
C PRO A 32 -61.03 9.69 104.57
N LYS A 33 -61.98 9.45 105.48
CA LYS A 33 -63.41 9.55 105.16
C LYS A 33 -63.85 11.02 105.22
N PRO A 34 -64.53 11.56 104.17
CA PRO A 34 -65.07 12.92 104.18
C PRO A 34 -65.96 13.21 105.38
N SER A 35 -66.68 12.19 105.87
CA SER A 35 -67.56 12.27 107.03
C SER A 35 -66.83 12.30 108.38
N ALA A 36 -65.55 11.91 108.44
CA ALA A 36 -64.76 11.84 109.68
C ALA A 36 -63.85 13.07 109.86
N ASN A 37 -63.17 13.49 108.80
CA ASN A 37 -62.40 14.73 108.78
C ASN A 37 -62.32 15.25 107.33
N PHE A 38 -63.22 16.16 106.98
CA PHE A 38 -63.29 16.71 105.63
C PHE A 38 -62.05 17.53 105.27
N GLY A 39 -61.44 18.24 106.23
CA GLY A 39 -60.23 19.04 106.00
C GLY A 39 -59.08 18.16 105.49
N LEU A 40 -58.79 17.07 106.21
CA LEU A 40 -57.76 16.10 105.81
C LEU A 40 -58.08 15.43 104.46
N PHE A 41 -59.34 15.00 104.25
CA PHE A 41 -59.75 14.42 102.97
C PHE A 41 -59.55 15.38 101.80
N ASN A 42 -59.94 16.64 101.98
CA ASN A 42 -59.81 17.68 100.95
C ASN A 42 -58.34 17.99 100.64
N GLU A 43 -57.47 18.07 101.65
CA GLU A 43 -56.02 18.23 101.44
C GLU A 43 -55.41 17.08 100.65
N HIS A 44 -55.78 15.83 100.97
CA HIS A 44 -55.33 14.65 100.22
C HIS A 44 -55.85 14.65 98.77
N LEU A 45 -57.12 15.02 98.57
CA LEU A 45 -57.72 15.12 97.23
C LEU A 45 -57.02 16.20 96.39
N LEU A 46 -56.79 17.38 96.97
CA LEU A 46 -56.04 18.47 96.34
C LEU A 46 -54.60 18.07 96.01
N SER A 47 -53.93 17.35 96.90
CA SER A 47 -52.57 16.83 96.67
C SER A 47 -52.54 15.89 95.46
N LYS A 48 -53.45 14.90 95.39
CA LYS A 48 -53.56 14.00 94.24
C LYS A 48 -53.89 14.73 92.93
N LEU A 49 -54.80 15.71 92.96
CA LEU A 49 -55.10 16.54 91.80
C LEU A 49 -53.89 17.33 91.31
N LYS A 50 -53.08 17.90 92.23
CA LYS A 50 -51.82 18.58 91.86
C LYS A 50 -50.82 17.61 91.23
N THR A 51 -50.68 16.40 91.77
CA THR A 51 -49.84 15.35 91.19
C THR A 51 -50.33 14.97 89.78
N LEU A 52 -51.64 14.80 89.58
CA LEU A 52 -52.21 14.49 88.28
C LEU A 52 -51.91 15.61 87.25
N THR A 53 -52.10 16.87 87.62
CA THR A 53 -51.75 18.00 86.77
C THR A 53 -50.26 18.02 86.43
N HIS A 54 -49.39 17.70 87.39
CA HIS A 54 -47.95 17.60 87.15
C HIS A 54 -47.59 16.46 86.18
N VAL A 55 -48.21 15.28 86.33
CA VAL A 55 -48.04 14.13 85.43
C VAL A 55 -48.52 14.48 84.03
N HIS A 56 -49.69 15.09 83.90
CA HIS A 56 -50.24 15.56 82.62
C HIS A 56 -49.27 16.50 81.90
N ASN A 57 -48.81 17.55 82.58
CA ASN A 57 -47.88 18.51 82.00
C ASN A 57 -46.53 17.87 81.62
N THR A 58 -46.06 16.91 82.41
CA THR A 58 -44.82 16.17 82.11
C THR A 58 -45.01 15.25 80.91
N PHE A 59 -46.15 14.58 80.81
CA PHE A 59 -46.50 13.74 79.66
C PHE A 59 -46.58 14.57 78.38
N ASP A 60 -47.32 15.69 78.40
CA ASP A 60 -47.43 16.60 77.24
C ASP A 60 -46.07 17.11 76.79
N ARG A 61 -45.21 17.50 77.75
CA ARG A 61 -43.85 17.94 77.43
C ARG A 61 -43.04 16.82 76.78
N ARG A 62 -43.04 15.61 77.36
CA ARG A 62 -42.31 14.46 76.81
C ARG A 62 -42.85 14.02 75.45
N ALA A 63 -44.16 14.04 75.25
CA ALA A 63 -44.80 13.72 73.99
C ALA A 63 -44.33 14.69 72.90
N LYS A 64 -44.34 16.01 73.17
CA LYS A 64 -43.83 17.02 72.23
C LYS A 64 -42.34 16.90 71.98
N GLU A 65 -41.53 16.61 72.99
CA GLU A 65 -40.08 16.39 72.83
C GLU A 65 -39.79 15.18 71.92
N ILE A 66 -40.53 14.09 72.11
CA ILE A 66 -40.41 12.89 71.27
C ILE A 66 -40.86 13.18 69.85
N ASP A 67 -42.01 13.84 69.68
CA ASP A 67 -42.57 14.21 68.37
C ASP A 67 -41.61 15.12 67.59
N ASN A 68 -41.13 16.20 68.21
CA ASN A 68 -40.16 17.10 67.62
C ASN A 68 -38.87 16.37 67.23
N ARG A 69 -38.35 15.50 68.11
CA ARG A 69 -37.15 14.72 67.80
C ARG A 69 -37.35 13.82 66.58
N TRP A 70 -38.49 13.13 66.49
CA TRP A 70 -38.76 12.28 65.33
C TRP A 70 -38.99 13.08 64.05
N GLN A 71 -39.63 14.25 64.16
CA GLN A 71 -39.84 15.17 63.06
C GLN A 71 -38.49 15.67 62.50
N GLU A 72 -37.56 16.09 63.35
CA GLU A 72 -36.22 16.50 62.94
C GLU A 72 -35.44 15.36 62.26
N GLN A 73 -35.50 14.14 62.81
CA GLN A 73 -34.85 12.97 62.22
C GLN A 73 -35.47 12.62 60.85
N TYR A 74 -36.78 12.70 60.74
CA TYR A 74 -37.49 12.46 59.49
C TYR A 74 -37.10 13.48 58.41
N GLU A 75 -37.09 14.77 58.76
CA GLU A 75 -36.69 15.84 57.83
C GLU A 75 -35.23 15.71 57.39
N SER A 76 -34.33 15.36 58.32
CA SER A 76 -32.92 15.08 58.00
C SER A 76 -32.79 13.90 57.02
N LEU A 77 -33.48 12.79 57.29
CA LEU A 77 -33.43 11.60 56.43
C LEU A 77 -34.03 11.87 55.05
N LYS A 78 -35.14 12.60 54.99
CA LYS A 78 -35.77 13.05 53.75
C LYS A 78 -34.82 13.89 52.91
N ASN A 79 -34.17 14.90 53.52
CA ASN A 79 -33.19 15.74 52.83
C ASN A 79 -31.99 14.93 52.32
N GLN A 80 -31.49 13.98 53.11
CA GLN A 80 -30.42 13.07 52.67
C GLN A 80 -30.85 12.21 51.48
N MET A 81 -32.09 11.70 51.48
CA MET A 81 -32.65 10.94 50.38
C MET A 81 -32.73 11.79 49.10
N ASP A 82 -33.22 13.02 49.20
CA ASP A 82 -33.32 13.95 48.06
C ASP A 82 -31.95 14.32 47.46
N ILE A 83 -30.91 14.42 48.30
CA ILE A 83 -29.53 14.61 47.85
C ILE A 83 -29.03 13.36 47.12
N LYS A 84 -29.21 12.17 47.72
CA LYS A 84 -28.79 10.90 47.12
C LYS A 84 -29.48 10.65 45.79
N LEU A 85 -30.77 10.93 45.68
CA LEU A 85 -31.53 10.78 44.43
C LEU A 85 -31.00 11.69 43.32
N ARG A 86 -30.70 12.95 43.64
CA ARG A 86 -30.08 13.88 42.67
C ARG A 86 -28.69 13.43 42.22
N LEU A 87 -27.89 12.87 43.13
CA LEU A 87 -26.58 12.31 42.80
C LEU A 87 -26.70 11.06 41.91
N LEU A 88 -27.65 10.18 42.22
CA LEU A 88 -27.95 8.99 41.41
C LEU A 88 -28.27 9.37 39.96
N ASN A 89 -29.17 10.34 39.77
CA ASN A 89 -29.56 10.81 38.43
C ASN A 89 -28.37 11.41 37.66
N LYS A 90 -27.46 12.11 38.35
CA LYS A 90 -26.23 12.65 37.74
C LYS A 90 -25.25 11.54 37.33
N LEU A 91 -25.09 10.53 38.18
CA LEU A 91 -24.24 9.38 37.89
C LEU A 91 -24.80 8.58 36.73
N GLU A 92 -26.10 8.31 36.71
CA GLU A 92 -26.78 7.65 35.59
C GLU A 92 -26.58 8.41 34.28
N GLY A 93 -26.76 9.74 34.29
CA GLY A 93 -26.47 10.57 33.13
C GLY A 93 -25.02 10.50 32.66
N THR A 94 -24.07 10.43 33.59
CA THR A 94 -22.64 10.30 33.28
C THR A 94 -22.32 8.94 32.69
N VAL A 95 -22.86 7.87 33.27
CA VAL A 95 -22.70 6.49 32.79
C VAL A 95 -23.27 6.36 31.38
N ASN A 96 -24.49 6.85 31.13
CA ASN A 96 -25.11 6.80 29.80
C ASN A 96 -24.26 7.51 28.74
N LYS A 97 -23.73 8.71 29.06
CA LYS A 97 -22.82 9.43 28.16
C LYS A 97 -21.54 8.63 27.90
N ALA A 98 -20.92 8.10 28.94
CA ALA A 98 -19.71 7.30 28.82
C ALA A 98 -19.94 6.03 27.97
N THR A 99 -21.09 5.37 28.12
CA THR A 99 -21.47 4.20 27.32
C THR A 99 -21.63 4.55 25.84
N VAL A 100 -22.28 5.68 25.52
CA VAL A 100 -22.41 6.15 24.13
C VAL A 100 -21.02 6.46 23.55
N THR A 101 -20.19 7.25 24.24
CA THR A 101 -18.84 7.56 23.78
C THR A 101 -17.97 6.30 23.60
N GLN A 102 -18.08 5.33 24.51
CA GLN A 102 -17.36 4.07 24.39
C GLN A 102 -17.78 3.30 23.13
N LYS A 103 -19.08 3.29 22.81
CA LYS A 103 -19.58 2.66 21.59
C LYS A 103 -19.01 3.35 20.34
N ASP A 104 -19.06 4.68 20.30
CA ASP A 104 -18.53 5.47 19.18
C ASP A 104 -17.03 5.23 18.97
N TRP A 105 -16.24 5.16 20.06
CA TRP A 105 -14.82 4.85 19.99
C TRP A 105 -14.54 3.44 19.47
N ARG A 106 -15.35 2.45 19.86
CA ARG A 106 -15.22 1.08 19.34
C ARG A 106 -15.51 1.02 17.84
N GLU A 107 -16.55 1.72 17.39
CA GLU A 107 -16.88 1.82 15.97
C GLU A 107 -15.80 2.54 15.17
N GLN A 108 -15.26 3.65 15.71
CA GLN A 108 -14.15 4.37 15.08
C GLN A 108 -12.88 3.52 15.01
N ALA A 109 -12.52 2.82 16.09
CA ALA A 109 -11.37 1.93 16.10
C ALA A 109 -11.51 0.81 15.06
N LYS A 110 -12.72 0.24 14.89
CA LYS A 110 -12.99 -0.75 13.85
C LYS A 110 -12.82 -0.18 12.44
N ARG A 111 -13.28 1.05 12.18
CA ARG A 111 -13.07 1.73 10.89
C ARG A 111 -11.60 1.93 10.60
N ASN A 112 -10.86 2.51 11.55
CA ASN A 112 -9.43 2.76 11.42
C ASN A 112 -8.64 1.46 11.19
N GLN A 113 -9.03 0.37 11.84
CA GLN A 113 -8.41 -0.94 11.63
C GLN A 113 -8.61 -1.44 10.19
N GLY A 114 -9.83 -1.30 9.64
CA GLY A 114 -10.12 -1.66 8.26
C GLY A 114 -9.36 -0.80 7.24
N GLU A 115 -9.25 0.51 7.48
CA GLU A 115 -8.44 1.41 6.64
C GLU A 115 -6.95 1.06 6.69
N LEU A 116 -6.42 0.71 7.86
CA LEU A 116 -5.03 0.29 8.03
C LEU A 116 -4.74 -1.03 7.30
N GLU A 117 -5.65 -2.00 7.39
CA GLU A 117 -5.52 -3.28 6.67
C GLU A 117 -5.56 -3.06 5.15
N ALA A 118 -6.47 -2.22 4.65
CA ALA A 118 -6.51 -1.87 3.23
C ALA A 118 -5.21 -1.18 2.76
N ALA A 119 -4.69 -0.24 3.55
CA ALA A 119 -3.44 0.44 3.23
C ALA A 119 -2.23 -0.50 3.25
N ARG A 120 -2.20 -1.48 4.17
CA ARG A 120 -1.15 -2.51 4.21
C ARG A 120 -1.19 -3.39 2.97
N ASN A 121 -2.37 -3.90 2.60
CA ASN A 121 -2.53 -4.74 1.41
C ASN A 121 -2.10 -3.99 0.14
N MET A 122 -2.46 -2.71 0.01
CA MET A 122 -2.03 -1.88 -1.12
C MET A 122 -0.51 -1.69 -1.15
N ASN A 123 0.13 -1.54 0.01
CA ASN A 123 1.59 -1.39 0.09
C ASN A 123 2.32 -2.69 -0.29
N GLU A 124 1.80 -3.84 0.16
CA GLU A 124 2.30 -5.16 -0.23
C GLU A 124 2.19 -5.34 -1.75
N GLU A 125 1.02 -5.05 -2.34
CA GLU A 125 0.82 -5.13 -3.80
C GLU A 125 1.77 -4.21 -4.58
N LEU A 126 1.95 -2.96 -4.13
CA LEU A 126 2.89 -2.02 -4.76
C LEU A 126 4.34 -2.50 -4.63
N THR A 127 4.69 -3.11 -3.50
CA THR A 127 6.03 -3.65 -3.28
C THR A 127 6.30 -4.83 -4.22
N ASP A 128 5.34 -5.72 -4.40
CA ASP A 128 5.42 -6.83 -5.34
C ASP A 128 5.54 -6.33 -6.79
N GLN A 129 4.72 -5.35 -7.18
CA GLN A 129 4.80 -4.71 -8.50
C GLN A 129 6.17 -4.06 -8.73
N LEU A 130 6.72 -3.37 -7.73
CA LEU A 130 8.06 -2.78 -7.82
C LEU A 130 9.16 -3.85 -7.96
N SER A 131 9.02 -5.01 -7.31
CA SER A 131 9.95 -6.12 -7.46
C SER A 131 9.95 -6.64 -8.90
N ILE A 132 8.76 -6.86 -9.48
CA ILE A 132 8.62 -7.31 -10.87
C ILE A 132 9.21 -6.29 -11.85
N MET A 133 8.92 -5.00 -11.66
CA MET A 133 9.47 -3.95 -12.53
C MET A 133 11.00 -3.87 -12.46
N ARG A 134 11.60 -4.09 -11.28
CA ARG A 134 13.07 -4.12 -11.14
C ARG A 134 13.68 -5.26 -11.93
N GLU A 135 13.09 -6.45 -11.88
CA GLU A 135 13.54 -7.61 -12.66
C GLU A 135 13.45 -7.31 -14.17
N GLN A 136 12.32 -6.77 -14.63
CA GLN A 136 12.15 -6.37 -16.04
C GLN A 136 13.17 -5.32 -16.49
N ILE A 137 13.51 -4.35 -15.63
CA ILE A 137 14.54 -3.35 -15.94
C ILE A 137 15.91 -4.01 -16.11
N ASP A 138 16.27 -4.97 -15.28
CA ASP A 138 17.56 -5.64 -15.36
C ASP A 138 17.65 -6.59 -16.57
N GLU A 139 16.54 -7.23 -16.95
CA GLU A 139 16.42 -7.95 -18.22
C GLU A 139 16.60 -7.01 -19.41
N LEU A 140 15.95 -5.84 -19.40
CA LEU A 140 16.07 -4.84 -20.47
C LEU A 140 17.49 -4.30 -20.58
N LYS A 141 18.17 -4.02 -19.46
CA LYS A 141 19.60 -3.61 -19.49
C LYS A 141 20.47 -4.69 -20.12
N THR A 142 20.23 -5.95 -19.79
CA THR A 142 20.98 -7.09 -20.34
C THR A 142 20.72 -7.22 -21.85
N ALA A 143 19.46 -7.11 -22.28
CA ALA A 143 19.10 -7.13 -23.70
C ALA A 143 19.73 -5.95 -24.47
N ASN A 144 19.72 -4.75 -23.88
CA ASN A 144 20.32 -3.56 -24.48
C ASN A 144 21.84 -3.73 -24.68
N SER A 145 22.54 -4.25 -23.67
CA SER A 145 23.98 -4.53 -23.79
C SER A 145 24.29 -5.54 -24.91
N ARG A 146 23.47 -6.59 -25.07
CA ARG A 146 23.60 -7.54 -26.19
C ARG A 146 23.32 -6.90 -27.54
N ALA A 147 22.34 -6.02 -27.62
CA ALA A 147 22.02 -5.28 -28.84
C ALA A 147 23.16 -4.35 -29.25
N GLU A 148 23.75 -3.60 -28.32
CA GLU A 148 24.92 -2.76 -28.55
C GLU A 148 26.13 -3.57 -29.04
N GLU A 149 26.38 -4.75 -28.46
CA GLU A 149 27.45 -5.64 -28.91
C GLU A 149 27.19 -6.16 -30.34
N ALA A 150 25.96 -6.55 -30.64
CA ALA A 150 25.56 -7.01 -31.96
C ALA A 150 25.71 -5.89 -33.02
N GLU A 151 25.31 -4.66 -32.68
CA GLU A 151 25.51 -3.49 -33.54
C GLU A 151 26.99 -3.21 -33.80
N SER A 152 27.84 -3.33 -32.77
CA SER A 152 29.29 -3.16 -32.91
C SER A 152 29.89 -4.19 -33.87
N LYS A 153 29.53 -5.47 -33.70
CA LYS A 153 29.95 -6.57 -34.58
C LYS A 153 29.46 -6.38 -36.01
N LEU A 154 28.22 -5.91 -36.19
CA LEU A 154 27.66 -5.62 -37.51
C LEU A 154 28.46 -4.50 -38.19
N ARG A 155 28.71 -3.38 -37.50
CA ARG A 155 29.52 -2.27 -38.02
C ARG A 155 30.92 -2.71 -38.42
N GLU A 156 31.55 -3.60 -37.65
CA GLU A 156 32.85 -4.15 -38.00
C GLU A 156 32.78 -5.04 -39.26
N SER A 157 31.77 -5.91 -39.34
CA SER A 157 31.53 -6.76 -40.51
C SER A 157 31.28 -5.94 -41.78
N GLU A 158 30.46 -4.88 -41.69
CA GLU A 158 30.23 -3.94 -42.79
C GLU A 158 31.51 -3.25 -43.25
N ARG A 159 32.38 -2.82 -42.33
CA ARG A 159 33.69 -2.23 -42.67
C ARG A 159 34.59 -3.24 -43.38
N ARG A 160 34.63 -4.49 -42.90
CA ARG A 160 35.40 -5.57 -43.55
C ARG A 160 34.87 -5.86 -44.95
N ALA A 161 33.54 -5.96 -45.11
CA ALA A 161 32.89 -6.17 -46.40
C ALA A 161 33.23 -5.06 -47.41
N ARG A 162 33.11 -3.77 -47.02
CA ARG A 162 33.51 -2.64 -47.85
C ARG A 162 34.99 -2.67 -48.25
N THR A 163 35.86 -3.10 -47.34
CA THR A 163 37.29 -3.25 -47.62
C THR A 163 37.56 -4.35 -48.65
N ILE A 164 36.90 -5.50 -48.49
CA ILE A 164 37.00 -6.62 -49.45
C ILE A 164 36.46 -6.18 -50.82
N GLU A 165 35.31 -5.50 -50.85
CA GLU A 165 34.72 -5.00 -52.09
C GLU A 165 35.67 -4.03 -52.82
N SER A 166 36.31 -3.12 -52.09
CA SER A 166 37.31 -2.20 -52.66
C SER A 166 38.52 -2.95 -53.24
N LYS A 167 39.07 -3.92 -52.50
CA LYS A 167 40.19 -4.76 -52.96
C LYS A 167 39.80 -5.59 -54.18
N MET A 168 38.60 -6.18 -54.21
CA MET A 168 38.12 -6.92 -55.38
C MET A 168 38.04 -6.02 -56.61
N LYS A 169 37.49 -4.80 -56.49
CA LYS A 169 37.45 -3.83 -57.59
C LYS A 169 38.85 -3.44 -58.09
N GLU A 170 39.82 -3.31 -57.19
CA GLU A 170 41.20 -3.02 -57.56
C GLU A 170 41.86 -4.20 -58.31
N GLU A 171 41.71 -5.42 -57.78
CA GLU A 171 42.20 -6.62 -58.44
C GLU A 171 41.53 -6.85 -59.80
N GLU A 172 40.22 -6.64 -59.90
CA GLU A 172 39.47 -6.69 -61.15
C GLU A 172 40.03 -5.71 -62.18
N ARG A 173 40.35 -4.47 -61.77
CA ARG A 173 41.04 -3.49 -62.65
C ARG A 173 42.42 -3.97 -63.11
N LYS A 174 43.24 -4.54 -62.21
CA LYS A 174 44.57 -5.08 -62.55
C LYS A 174 44.46 -6.27 -63.52
N TRP A 175 43.53 -7.18 -63.28
CA TRP A 175 43.28 -8.33 -64.16
C TRP A 175 42.79 -7.88 -65.53
N THR A 176 41.84 -6.95 -65.58
CA THR A 176 41.35 -6.37 -66.83
C THR A 176 42.47 -5.67 -67.61
N GLY A 177 43.36 -4.94 -66.92
CA GLY A 177 44.55 -4.34 -67.52
C GLY A 177 45.50 -5.38 -68.12
N ARG A 178 45.86 -6.41 -67.34
CA ARG A 178 46.71 -7.52 -67.80
C ARG A 178 46.09 -8.27 -69.00
N MET A 179 44.78 -8.47 -68.99
CA MET A 179 44.05 -9.10 -70.09
C MET A 179 44.19 -8.26 -71.36
N LYS A 180 43.92 -6.95 -71.28
CA LYS A 180 44.08 -6.01 -72.41
C LYS A 180 45.50 -5.95 -72.94
N ASP A 181 46.51 -5.92 -72.07
CA ASP A 181 47.92 -5.93 -72.48
C ASP A 181 48.30 -7.24 -73.16
N SER A 182 47.75 -8.37 -72.69
CA SER A 182 47.92 -9.68 -73.31
C SER A 182 47.28 -9.72 -74.70
N GLU A 183 46.02 -9.31 -74.83
CA GLU A 183 45.31 -9.19 -76.11
C GLU A 183 46.05 -8.27 -77.09
N TYR A 184 46.60 -7.15 -76.60
CA TYR A 184 47.37 -6.23 -77.42
C TYR A 184 48.68 -6.85 -77.95
N ARG A 185 49.43 -7.57 -77.09
CA ARG A 185 50.66 -8.27 -77.50
C ARG A 185 50.37 -9.40 -78.48
N GLU A 186 49.29 -10.15 -78.25
CA GLU A 186 48.81 -11.18 -79.17
C GLU A 186 48.52 -10.57 -80.54
N LYS A 187 47.72 -9.50 -80.59
CA LYS A 187 47.42 -8.78 -81.84
C LYS A 187 48.67 -8.24 -82.54
N GLN A 188 49.63 -7.69 -81.80
CA GLN A 188 50.91 -7.27 -82.38
C GLN A 188 51.69 -8.47 -82.96
N SER A 189 51.70 -9.60 -82.26
CA SER A 189 52.38 -10.81 -82.74
C SER A 189 51.71 -11.39 -83.98
N GLU A 190 50.38 -11.34 -84.06
CA GLU A 190 49.61 -11.73 -85.25
C GLU A 190 49.91 -10.82 -86.45
N GLU A 191 49.98 -9.50 -86.25
CA GLU A 191 50.31 -8.57 -87.33
C GLU A 191 51.76 -8.77 -87.80
N ARG A 192 52.72 -8.99 -86.89
CA ARG A 192 54.10 -9.33 -87.25
C ARG A 192 54.18 -10.63 -88.04
N LEU A 193 53.47 -11.67 -87.61
CA LEU A 193 53.39 -12.95 -88.33
C LEU A 193 52.80 -12.76 -89.73
N LYS A 194 51.80 -11.88 -89.88
CA LYS A 194 51.19 -11.56 -91.17
C LYS A 194 52.17 -10.83 -92.10
N VAL A 195 52.89 -9.84 -91.59
CA VAL A 195 53.95 -9.13 -92.33
C VAL A 195 55.08 -10.09 -92.71
N GLU A 196 55.51 -10.95 -91.81
CA GLU A 196 56.55 -11.95 -92.09
C GLU A 196 56.09 -12.95 -93.17
N LYS A 197 54.85 -13.46 -93.07
CA LYS A 197 54.25 -14.31 -94.12
C LYS A 197 54.20 -13.59 -95.47
N GLN A 198 53.81 -12.31 -95.47
CA GLN A 198 53.76 -11.50 -96.69
C GLN A 198 55.16 -11.27 -97.27
N GLY A 199 56.14 -10.90 -96.45
CA GLY A 199 57.54 -10.75 -96.88
C GLY A 199 58.18 -12.05 -97.35
N ALA A 200 57.85 -13.19 -96.72
CA ALA A 200 58.27 -14.51 -97.17
C ALA A 200 57.65 -14.83 -98.55
N LYS A 201 56.38 -14.49 -98.77
CA LYS A 201 55.71 -14.64 -100.06
C LYS A 201 56.38 -13.79 -101.14
N GLU A 202 56.64 -12.51 -100.87
CA GLU A 202 57.35 -11.61 -101.79
C GLU A 202 58.77 -12.10 -102.09
N LYS A 203 59.48 -12.67 -101.11
CA LYS A 203 60.81 -13.25 -101.32
C LYS A 203 60.76 -14.49 -102.21
N VAL A 204 59.75 -15.34 -102.01
CA VAL A 204 59.50 -16.50 -102.89
C VAL A 204 59.19 -16.03 -104.32
N GLU A 205 58.33 -15.03 -104.48
CA GLU A 205 58.02 -14.43 -105.80
C GLU A 205 59.28 -13.86 -106.47
N SER A 206 60.10 -13.08 -105.74
CA SER A 206 61.36 -12.55 -106.27
C SER A 206 62.35 -13.64 -106.66
N LEU A 207 62.42 -14.75 -105.91
CA LEU A 207 63.27 -15.89 -106.24
C LEU A 207 62.76 -16.60 -107.49
N ILE A 208 61.45 -16.76 -107.65
CA ILE A 208 60.84 -17.31 -108.87
C ILE A 208 61.18 -16.43 -110.08
N ASP A 209 61.09 -15.11 -109.96
CA ASP A 209 61.42 -14.21 -111.06
C ASP A 209 62.92 -14.21 -111.37
N ASN A 210 63.80 -14.24 -110.36
CA ASN A 210 65.23 -14.44 -110.58
C ASN A 210 65.54 -15.80 -111.25
N ILE A 211 64.83 -16.87 -110.89
CA ILE A 211 64.95 -18.17 -111.57
C ILE A 211 64.56 -18.02 -113.04
N LYS A 212 63.44 -17.36 -113.36
CA LYS A 212 63.04 -17.11 -114.77
C LYS A 212 64.05 -16.27 -115.54
N ASP A 213 64.62 -15.24 -114.90
CA ASP A 213 65.67 -14.40 -115.52
C ASP A 213 66.96 -15.20 -115.75
N LEU A 214 67.36 -16.04 -114.79
CA LEU A 214 68.48 -16.96 -114.96
C LEU A 214 68.19 -18.01 -116.04
N GLU A 215 66.97 -18.53 -116.11
CA GLU A 215 66.53 -19.45 -117.17
C GLU A 215 66.58 -18.79 -118.55
N THR A 216 66.12 -17.55 -118.69
CA THR A 216 66.20 -16.80 -119.96
C THR A 216 67.64 -16.44 -120.33
N GLN A 217 68.50 -16.11 -119.36
CA GLN A 217 69.93 -15.95 -119.60
C GLN A 217 70.61 -17.26 -120.02
N ILE A 218 70.25 -18.39 -119.39
CA ILE A 218 70.73 -19.73 -119.79
C ILE A 218 70.24 -20.06 -121.20
N GLN A 219 68.99 -19.76 -121.54
CA GLN A 219 68.49 -19.94 -122.91
C GLN A 219 69.23 -19.05 -123.92
N ALA A 220 69.52 -17.79 -123.58
CA ALA A 220 70.30 -16.89 -124.42
C ALA A 220 71.76 -17.37 -124.58
N LEU A 221 72.39 -17.83 -123.50
CA LEU A 221 73.72 -18.44 -123.52
C LEU A 221 73.72 -19.74 -124.33
N ASN A 222 72.70 -20.59 -124.20
CA ASN A 222 72.54 -21.80 -125.01
C ASN A 222 72.30 -21.46 -126.49
N ARG A 223 71.53 -20.42 -126.83
CA ARG A 223 71.40 -19.93 -128.21
C ARG A 223 72.73 -19.44 -128.75
N ARG A 224 73.50 -18.69 -127.94
CA ARG A 224 74.83 -18.19 -128.31
C ARG A 224 75.86 -19.32 -128.43
N ASN A 225 75.76 -20.34 -127.57
CA ASN A 225 76.57 -21.54 -127.62
C ASN A 225 76.22 -22.40 -128.85
N ASN A 226 74.94 -22.52 -129.20
CA ASN A 226 74.51 -23.17 -130.44
C ASN A 226 74.98 -22.41 -131.68
N GLN A 227 74.94 -21.07 -131.68
CA GLN A 227 75.51 -20.24 -132.76
C GLN A 227 77.04 -20.38 -132.84
N LEU A 228 77.74 -20.53 -131.71
CA LEU A 228 79.16 -20.83 -131.67
C LEU A 228 79.46 -22.25 -132.16
N GLN A 229 78.63 -23.24 -131.83
CA GLN A 229 78.74 -24.60 -132.38
C GLN A 229 78.45 -24.64 -133.89
N GLU A 230 77.49 -23.85 -134.39
CA GLU A 230 77.25 -23.67 -135.82
C GLU A 230 78.48 -23.04 -136.52
N LEU A 231 79.12 -22.04 -135.93
CA LEU A 231 80.37 -21.46 -136.45
C LEU A 231 81.54 -22.46 -136.45
N ILE A 232 81.61 -23.34 -135.44
CA ILE A 232 82.61 -24.44 -135.38
C ILE A 232 82.29 -25.52 -136.43
N SER A 233 81.02 -25.73 -136.78
CA SER A 233 80.59 -26.70 -137.80
C SER A 233 80.81 -26.23 -139.25
N ILE A 234 81.01 -24.92 -139.47
CA ILE A 234 81.30 -24.32 -140.78
C ILE A 234 82.83 -24.32 -141.08
N GLN A 235 83.68 -24.71 -140.13
CA GLN A 235 85.14 -24.82 -140.29
C GLN A 235 85.68 -26.27 -140.38
N LYS A 236 84.84 -27.24 -140.78
CA LYS A 236 85.27 -28.57 -141.24
C LYS A 236 84.84 -28.79 -142.68
#